data_AF-W5KD57-F1
#
_entry.id   AF-W5KD57-F1
#
_cell.length_a   1.000
_cell.length_b   1.000
_cell.length_c   1.000
_cell.angle_alpha   90.00
_cell.angle_beta   90.00
_cell.angle_gamma   90.00
#
_symmetry.space_group_name_H-M   'P 1'
#
loop_
_entity.id
_entity.type
_entity.pdbx_description
1 polymer ?
#
loop_
_entity_poly.entity_id
_entity_poly.type
_entity_poly.pdbx_seq_one_letter_code
_entity_poly.pdbx_strand_id
1 'polypeptide(L)'
;MGLLARVRKEWFIIGIVLVISAAKLAPSVGVKGGPLRPEITITYVAVSTIFFNSGLSLRTEELASALMHVKLHLFVQTFTLVFFPVAIWLLLKVLALTAINEWLLKGLQTVGCMPPPVSSAVILTKAVGGNEVRERNPYLGSSSSVPFSSIFSQLFMTVVVPLIVGQVCRRFLRDWLERRKPPFGAISSLVLLMIIYTTFCDTFSNPDIELDHLSLLLIVFIIFSIQITFMLLTFLLSTRASSGFSAADSVAIIFCATHKSLTLGIPMLKIVFEGYEHLSLISVPLLIYHPAQILLGSILVPTIKTWMNTAQKVPNIQPNTRQHAISTY
;
A
#
# COMPACT_ATOMS: atom_id res chain seq x y z
N MET A 1 31.83 -2.54 -5.56
CA MET A 1 30.81 -1.48 -5.79
C MET A 1 30.98 -0.42 -4.70
N GLY A 2 31.25 0.84 -5.06
CA GLY A 2 31.52 1.90 -4.09
C GLY A 2 30.31 2.28 -3.21
N LEU A 3 30.59 2.81 -2.02
CA LEU A 3 29.60 3.23 -1.01
C LEU A 3 28.49 4.13 -1.60
N LEU A 4 28.88 5.09 -2.45
CA LEU A 4 27.96 6.01 -3.15
C LEU A 4 26.94 5.29 -4.05
N ALA A 5 27.34 4.20 -4.71
CA ALA A 5 26.43 3.42 -5.55
C ALA A 5 25.40 2.62 -4.72
N ARG A 6 25.80 2.19 -3.51
CA ARG A 6 24.93 1.51 -2.55
C ARG A 6 23.94 2.50 -1.92
N VAL A 7 24.42 3.68 -1.51
CA VAL A 7 23.57 4.76 -0.97
C VAL A 7 22.54 5.23 -2.00
N ARG A 8 22.93 5.41 -3.27
CA ARG A 8 21.99 5.75 -4.34
C ARG A 8 20.95 4.67 -4.60
N LYS A 9 21.28 3.40 -4.35
CA LYS A 9 20.35 2.27 -4.54
C LYS A 9 19.30 2.20 -3.43
N GLU A 10 19.69 2.51 -2.19
CA GLU A 10 18.85 2.42 -1.00
C GLU A 10 18.47 3.80 -0.42
N TRP A 11 18.56 4.87 -1.22
CA TRP A 11 18.40 6.26 -0.78
C TRP A 11 17.06 6.52 -0.08
N PHE A 12 16.01 5.83 -0.53
CA PHE A 12 14.67 5.97 0.03
C PHE A 12 14.59 5.42 1.46
N ILE A 13 15.22 4.28 1.74
CA ILE A 13 15.27 3.67 3.09
C ILE A 13 16.08 4.58 4.03
N ILE A 14 17.22 5.08 3.56
CA ILE A 14 18.02 6.07 4.30
C ILE A 14 17.18 7.32 4.58
N GLY A 15 16.43 7.79 3.58
CA GLY A 15 15.49 8.90 3.71
C GLY A 15 14.46 8.67 4.81
N ILE A 16 13.87 7.48 4.91
CA ILE A 16 12.91 7.13 5.98
C ILE A 16 13.56 7.28 7.36
N VAL A 17 14.74 6.70 7.56
CA VAL A 17 15.47 6.78 8.85
C VAL A 17 15.78 8.24 9.19
N LEU A 18 16.22 9.03 8.21
CA LEU A 18 16.52 10.45 8.39
C LEU A 18 15.29 11.26 8.78
N VAL A 19 14.15 11.09 8.09
CA VAL A 19 12.94 11.85 8.42
C VAL A 19 12.34 11.45 9.76
N ILE A 20 12.39 10.17 10.14
CA ILE A 20 11.95 9.74 11.47
C ILE A 20 12.84 10.35 12.55
N SER A 21 14.16 10.36 12.34
CA SER A 21 15.12 10.98 13.27
C SER A 21 14.90 12.49 13.37
N ALA A 22 14.69 13.17 12.24
CA ALA A 22 14.39 14.59 12.20
C ALA A 22 13.05 14.92 12.88
N ALA A 23 12.02 14.08 12.70
CA ALA A 23 10.73 14.23 13.37
C ALA A 23 10.88 14.13 14.89
N LYS A 24 11.75 13.24 15.39
CA LYS A 24 12.05 13.14 16.82
C LYS A 24 12.80 14.37 17.37
N LEU A 25 13.70 14.96 16.58
CA LEU A 25 14.52 16.10 17.01
C LEU A 25 13.77 17.44 16.95
N ALA A 26 12.91 17.63 15.95
CA ALA A 26 12.17 18.87 15.72
C ALA A 26 10.73 18.59 15.28
N PRO A 27 9.86 18.05 16.17
CA PRO A 27 8.50 17.70 15.79
C PRO A 27 7.64 18.93 15.50
N SER A 28 7.90 20.06 16.17
CA SER A 28 7.11 21.31 16.06
C SER A 28 6.94 21.87 14.64
N VAL A 29 7.80 21.50 13.70
CA VAL A 29 7.71 21.93 12.28
C VAL A 29 6.59 21.19 11.54
N GLY A 30 6.42 19.90 11.85
CA GLY A 30 5.54 18.98 11.12
C GLY A 30 4.27 18.60 11.86
N VAL A 31 3.98 19.18 13.02
CA VAL A 31 2.76 18.93 13.79
C VAL A 31 1.54 19.63 13.22
N LYS A 32 0.37 19.17 13.64
CA LYS A 32 -0.91 19.83 13.40
C LYS A 32 -0.91 21.28 13.84
N GLY A 33 -1.27 22.19 12.93
CA GLY A 33 -1.19 23.64 13.17
C GLY A 33 0.23 24.23 13.13
N GLY A 34 1.27 23.42 12.92
CA GLY A 34 2.64 23.87 12.74
C GLY A 34 2.88 24.56 11.39
N PRO A 35 4.12 25.02 11.11
CA PRO A 35 4.48 25.75 9.89
C PRO A 35 4.12 25.02 8.60
N LEU A 36 4.24 23.69 8.56
CA LEU A 36 3.91 22.89 7.38
C LEU A 36 2.40 22.68 7.18
N ARG A 37 1.56 22.99 8.17
CA ARG A 37 0.10 22.74 8.19
C ARG A 37 -0.27 21.40 7.52
N PRO A 38 0.17 20.26 8.07
CA PRO A 38 -0.01 18.95 7.45
C PRO A 38 -1.46 18.64 7.07
N GLU A 39 -2.42 19.14 7.83
CA GLU A 39 -3.88 19.07 7.60
C GLU A 39 -4.26 19.46 6.18
N ILE A 40 -3.56 20.46 5.60
CA ILE A 40 -3.82 20.98 4.27
C ILE A 40 -2.76 20.45 3.31
N THR A 41 -1.49 20.66 3.64
CA THR A 41 -0.36 20.35 2.75
C THR A 41 -0.24 18.87 2.47
N ILE A 42 -0.41 18.00 3.46
CA ILE A 42 -0.39 16.55 3.23
C ILE A 42 -1.66 16.11 2.54
N THR A 43 -2.81 16.41 3.15
CA THR A 43 -4.11 15.89 2.71
C THR A 43 -4.43 16.24 1.27
N TYR A 44 -4.17 17.48 0.86
CA TYR A 44 -4.53 17.96 -0.47
C TYR A 44 -3.34 18.05 -1.41
N VAL A 45 -2.21 18.63 -0.98
CA VAL A 45 -1.09 18.89 -1.91
C VAL A 45 -0.25 17.63 -2.14
N ALA A 46 0.21 16.98 -1.07
CA ALA A 46 1.08 15.81 -1.17
C ALA A 46 0.36 14.62 -1.83
N VAL A 47 -0.85 14.30 -1.36
CA VAL A 47 -1.65 13.21 -1.91
C VAL A 47 -2.00 13.47 -3.38
N SER A 48 -2.49 14.67 -3.73
CA SER A 48 -2.79 15.00 -5.13
C SER A 48 -1.55 14.98 -6.01
N THR A 49 -0.41 15.46 -5.51
CA THR A 49 0.86 15.43 -6.25
C THR A 49 1.27 14.00 -6.57
N ILE A 50 1.18 13.08 -5.60
CA ILE A 50 1.49 11.66 -5.81
C ILE A 50 0.58 11.07 -6.89
N PHE A 51 -0.73 11.31 -6.83
CA PHE A 51 -1.68 10.72 -7.79
C PHE A 51 -1.66 11.36 -9.16
N PHE A 52 -1.44 12.67 -9.24
CA PHE A 52 -1.18 13.37 -10.49
C PHE A 52 0.09 12.83 -11.16
N ASN A 53 1.16 12.66 -10.38
CA ASN A 53 2.43 12.11 -10.84
C ASN A 53 2.27 10.64 -11.31
N SER A 54 1.48 9.83 -10.60
CA SER A 54 1.09 8.49 -11.05
C SER A 54 0.31 8.54 -12.37
N GLY A 55 -0.64 9.49 -12.51
CA GLY A 55 -1.38 9.73 -13.74
C GLY A 55 -0.47 10.08 -14.92
N LEU A 56 0.54 10.93 -14.71
CA LEU A 56 1.52 11.24 -15.77
C LEU A 56 2.43 10.06 -16.12
N SER A 57 2.77 9.23 -15.14
CA SER A 57 3.72 8.12 -15.31
C SER A 57 3.13 6.89 -16.01
N LEU A 58 1.83 6.61 -15.87
CA LEU A 58 1.19 5.38 -16.38
C LEU A 58 0.73 5.49 -17.85
N ARG A 59 1.22 4.60 -18.73
CA ARG A 59 0.77 4.58 -20.14
C ARG A 59 -0.69 4.17 -20.18
N THR A 60 -1.50 4.90 -20.95
CA THR A 60 -2.94 4.61 -21.06
C THR A 60 -3.17 3.21 -21.64
N GLU A 61 -2.29 2.74 -22.51
CA GLU A 61 -2.33 1.38 -23.07
C GLU A 61 -2.00 0.31 -22.01
N GLU A 62 -1.05 0.58 -21.13
CA GLU A 62 -0.72 -0.32 -20.01
C GLU A 62 -1.87 -0.39 -19.00
N LEU A 63 -2.53 0.74 -18.72
CA LEU A 63 -3.71 0.78 -17.87
C LEU A 63 -4.87 -0.02 -18.48
N ALA A 64 -5.13 0.15 -19.78
CA ALA A 64 -6.18 -0.58 -20.48
C ALA A 64 -5.89 -2.09 -20.52
N SER A 65 -4.64 -2.49 -20.81
CA SER A 65 -4.24 -3.89 -20.78
C SER A 65 -4.36 -4.48 -19.38
N ALA A 66 -3.99 -3.73 -18.33
CA ALA A 66 -4.11 -4.18 -16.94
C ALA A 66 -5.56 -4.49 -16.56
N LEU A 67 -6.55 -3.77 -17.08
CA LEU A 67 -7.97 -4.03 -16.83
C LEU A 67 -8.45 -5.40 -17.34
N MET A 68 -7.77 -5.95 -18.35
CA MET A 68 -8.16 -7.22 -18.96
C MET A 68 -7.76 -8.43 -18.10
N HIS A 69 -6.91 -8.26 -17.08
CA HIS A 69 -6.47 -9.34 -16.19
C HIS A 69 -7.46 -9.57 -15.03
N VAL A 70 -8.70 -9.93 -15.34
CA VAL A 70 -9.80 -10.05 -14.35
C VAL A 70 -9.47 -11.04 -13.23
N LYS A 71 -8.86 -12.20 -13.55
CA LYS A 71 -8.48 -13.21 -12.55
C LYS A 71 -7.47 -12.68 -11.53
N LEU A 72 -6.49 -11.90 -12.01
CA LEU A 72 -5.46 -11.27 -11.18
C LEU A 72 -6.10 -10.26 -10.23
N HIS A 73 -6.93 -9.35 -10.75
CA HIS A 73 -7.61 -8.34 -9.94
C HIS A 73 -8.55 -8.95 -8.92
N LEU A 74 -9.32 -9.98 -9.30
CA LEU A 74 -10.21 -10.67 -8.38
C LEU A 74 -9.45 -11.33 -7.23
N PHE A 75 -8.31 -11.96 -7.52
CA PHE A 75 -7.45 -12.54 -6.49
C PHE A 75 -6.91 -11.47 -5.54
N VAL A 76 -6.28 -10.42 -6.08
CA VAL A 76 -5.71 -9.32 -5.29
C VAL A 76 -6.79 -8.68 -4.42
N GLN A 77 -7.97 -8.41 -4.98
CA GLN A 77 -9.06 -7.78 -4.25
C GLN A 77 -9.60 -8.67 -3.15
N THR A 78 -9.83 -9.96 -3.42
CA THR A 78 -10.31 -10.92 -2.42
C THR A 78 -9.29 -11.06 -1.29
N PHE A 79 -8.00 -11.14 -1.65
CA PHE A 79 -6.94 -11.24 -0.65
C PHE A 79 -6.88 -9.99 0.22
N THR A 80 -6.90 -8.79 -0.37
CA THR A 80 -6.70 -7.53 0.36
C THR A 80 -7.93 -7.05 1.11
N LEU A 81 -9.15 -7.26 0.60
CA LEU A 81 -10.39 -6.80 1.24
C LEU A 81 -11.09 -7.85 2.10
N VAL A 82 -10.81 -9.13 1.91
CA VAL A 82 -11.48 -10.19 2.66
C VAL A 82 -10.47 -10.94 3.52
N PHE A 83 -9.52 -11.63 2.89
CA PHE A 83 -8.58 -12.48 3.62
C PHE A 83 -7.73 -11.69 4.63
N PHE A 84 -7.14 -10.57 4.20
CA PHE A 84 -6.25 -9.75 5.03
C PHE A 84 -7.01 -9.21 6.26
N PRO A 85 -8.15 -8.48 6.15
CA PRO A 85 -8.91 -8.04 7.32
C PRO A 85 -9.32 -9.18 8.25
N VAL A 86 -9.77 -10.31 7.71
CA VAL A 86 -10.20 -11.47 8.51
C VAL A 86 -9.01 -12.09 9.26
N ALA A 87 -7.86 -12.25 8.60
CA ALA A 87 -6.65 -12.78 9.22
C ALA A 87 -6.12 -11.87 10.33
N ILE A 88 -6.14 -10.54 10.11
CA ILE A 88 -5.80 -9.57 11.15
C ILE A 88 -6.82 -9.62 12.29
N TRP A 89 -8.10 -9.68 11.99
CA TRP A 89 -9.14 -9.77 13.02
C TRP A 89 -8.96 -11.02 13.89
N LEU A 90 -8.66 -12.17 13.30
CA LEU A 90 -8.37 -13.40 14.03
C LEU A 90 -7.10 -13.26 14.89
N LEU A 91 -6.05 -12.67 14.33
CA LEU A 91 -4.82 -12.39 15.07
C LEU A 91 -5.09 -11.47 16.27
N LEU A 92 -5.92 -10.44 16.10
CA LEU A 92 -6.31 -9.52 17.16
C LEU A 92 -7.07 -10.21 18.30
N LYS A 93 -7.84 -11.27 18.02
CA LYS A 93 -8.47 -12.07 19.09
C LYS A 93 -7.45 -12.75 20.00
N VAL A 94 -6.32 -13.16 19.44
CA VAL A 94 -5.21 -13.76 20.22
C VAL A 94 -4.39 -12.67 20.91
N LEU A 95 -4.09 -11.58 20.21
CA LEU A 95 -3.33 -10.44 20.76
C LEU A 95 -4.10 -9.69 21.85
N ALA A 96 -5.43 -9.72 21.85
CA ALA A 96 -6.24 -9.14 22.93
C ALA A 96 -6.02 -9.83 24.29
N LEU A 97 -5.39 -11.00 24.31
CA LEU A 97 -5.01 -11.71 25.55
C LEU A 97 -3.64 -11.27 26.07
N THR A 98 -2.90 -10.44 25.32
CA THR A 98 -1.59 -9.92 25.72
C THR A 98 -1.70 -8.50 26.26
N ALA A 99 -0.63 -8.00 26.89
CA ALA A 99 -0.59 -6.67 27.48
C ALA A 99 -0.39 -5.52 26.45
N ILE A 100 -0.67 -5.75 25.16
CA ILE A 100 -0.51 -4.70 24.13
C ILE A 100 -1.58 -3.63 24.30
N ASN A 101 -1.17 -2.37 24.19
CA ASN A 101 -2.08 -1.23 24.19
C ASN A 101 -3.22 -1.39 23.15
N GLU A 102 -4.47 -1.21 23.59
CA GLU A 102 -5.66 -1.40 22.75
C GLU A 102 -5.71 -0.48 21.52
N TRP A 103 -5.15 0.73 21.61
CA TRP A 103 -5.13 1.67 20.49
C TRP A 103 -4.13 1.25 19.40
N LEU A 104 -3.04 0.59 19.78
CA LEU A 104 -2.14 -0.05 18.82
C LEU A 104 -2.83 -1.25 18.14
N LEU A 105 -3.63 -2.02 18.88
CA LEU A 105 -4.43 -3.11 18.30
C LEU A 105 -5.49 -2.57 17.32
N LYS A 106 -6.19 -1.48 17.65
CA LYS A 106 -7.10 -0.78 16.74
C LYS A 106 -6.39 -0.21 15.51
N GLY A 107 -5.17 0.29 15.70
CA GLY A 107 -4.31 0.72 14.58
C GLY A 107 -3.97 -0.45 13.66
N LEU A 108 -3.61 -1.61 14.21
CA LEU A 108 -3.34 -2.82 13.42
C LEU A 108 -4.59 -3.32 12.68
N GLN A 109 -5.76 -3.30 13.32
CA GLN A 109 -7.05 -3.56 12.69
C GLN A 109 -7.27 -2.62 11.49
N THR A 110 -6.99 -1.34 11.69
CA THR A 110 -7.17 -0.32 10.67
C THR A 110 -6.25 -0.56 9.48
N VAL A 111 -4.98 -0.88 9.70
CA VAL A 111 -4.04 -1.31 8.64
C VAL A 111 -4.57 -2.52 7.87
N GLY A 112 -5.14 -3.50 8.59
CA GLY A 112 -5.78 -4.68 8.01
C GLY A 112 -6.87 -4.34 7.00
N CYS A 113 -7.64 -3.28 7.24
CA CYS A 113 -8.72 -2.80 6.38
C CYS A 113 -8.28 -1.79 5.30
N MET A 114 -7.04 -1.28 5.35
CA MET A 114 -6.60 -0.28 4.38
C MET A 114 -6.53 -0.84 2.95
N PRO A 115 -6.90 -0.05 1.93
CA PRO A 115 -6.80 -0.48 0.54
C PRO A 115 -5.34 -0.60 0.07
N PRO A 116 -5.11 -1.35 -1.02
CA PRO A 116 -3.81 -1.35 -1.68
C PRO A 116 -3.56 0.02 -2.36
N PRO A 117 -2.30 0.35 -2.71
CA PRO A 117 -1.99 1.54 -3.50
C PRO A 117 -2.83 1.62 -4.79
N VAL A 118 -3.21 2.85 -5.15
CA VAL A 118 -4.28 3.25 -6.11
C VAL A 118 -4.22 2.65 -7.51
N SER A 119 -3.13 1.98 -7.88
CA SER A 119 -3.10 1.19 -9.12
C SER A 119 -4.22 0.13 -9.19
N SER A 120 -4.84 -0.26 -8.06
CA SER A 120 -5.91 -1.28 -8.02
C SER A 120 -7.26 -0.79 -7.47
N ALA A 121 -7.31 0.33 -6.71
CA ALA A 121 -8.49 0.74 -5.94
C ALA A 121 -9.53 1.57 -6.73
N VAL A 122 -9.13 2.29 -7.78
CA VAL A 122 -10.00 3.26 -8.50
C VAL A 122 -11.07 2.59 -9.36
N ILE A 123 -10.86 1.34 -9.75
CA ILE A 123 -11.71 0.62 -10.71
C ILE A 123 -13.00 0.12 -10.06
N LEU A 124 -13.00 -0.18 -8.76
CA LEU A 124 -14.15 -0.76 -8.06
C LEU A 124 -15.14 0.28 -7.53
N THR A 125 -14.71 1.51 -7.26
CA THR A 125 -15.64 2.59 -6.87
C THR A 125 -16.62 2.98 -7.98
N LYS A 126 -16.27 2.75 -9.25
CA LYS A 126 -17.17 3.00 -10.40
C LYS A 126 -18.03 1.77 -10.77
N ALA A 127 -17.63 0.56 -10.38
CA ALA A 127 -18.34 -0.67 -10.69
C ALA A 127 -19.54 -0.93 -9.77
N VAL A 128 -19.66 -0.21 -8.65
CA VAL A 128 -20.67 -0.51 -7.60
C VAL A 128 -21.84 0.47 -7.56
N GLY A 129 -21.84 1.58 -8.33
CA GLY A 129 -23.03 2.44 -8.43
C GLY A 129 -23.63 2.82 -7.07
N GLY A 130 -22.81 3.31 -6.14
CA GLY A 130 -23.13 3.39 -4.72
C GLY A 130 -24.32 4.28 -4.40
N ASN A 131 -25.46 3.67 -4.11
CA ASN A 131 -26.42 4.17 -3.13
C ASN A 131 -25.81 4.08 -1.72
N GLU A 132 -26.32 4.88 -0.79
CA GLU A 132 -25.93 4.90 0.62
C GLU A 132 -26.01 3.50 1.26
N VAL A 133 -24.89 2.77 1.29
CA VAL A 133 -24.82 1.49 2.00
C VAL A 133 -24.59 1.81 3.47
N ARG A 134 -25.65 1.67 4.26
CA ARG A 134 -25.58 1.62 5.72
C ARG A 134 -24.94 0.29 6.12
N GLU A 135 -23.61 0.24 6.06
CA GLU A 135 -22.86 -0.98 6.34
C GLU A 135 -22.78 -1.22 7.86
N ARG A 136 -23.54 -2.21 8.34
CA ARG A 136 -23.38 -2.78 9.67
C ARG A 136 -22.08 -3.58 9.68
N ASN A 137 -20.96 -2.95 10.01
CA ASN A 137 -19.72 -3.66 10.33
C ASN A 137 -19.90 -4.40 11.67
N PRO A 138 -19.88 -5.75 11.72
CA PRO A 138 -20.02 -6.48 12.98
C PRO A 138 -18.83 -6.29 13.94
N TYR A 139 -17.75 -5.64 13.48
CA TYR A 139 -16.46 -5.57 14.17
C TYR A 139 -16.04 -4.16 14.61
N LEU A 140 -16.85 -3.14 14.31
CA LEU A 140 -16.79 -1.83 14.96
C LEU A 140 -18.02 -1.76 15.87
N GLY A 141 -17.88 -2.30 17.08
CA GLY A 141 -18.94 -2.23 18.08
C GLY A 141 -19.34 -0.76 18.32
N SER A 142 -20.64 -0.50 18.20
CA SER A 142 -21.34 0.79 18.32
C SER A 142 -21.64 1.49 17.00
N SER A 143 -22.89 1.90 16.90
CA SER A 143 -23.60 2.65 15.84
C SER A 143 -22.98 4.02 15.50
N SER A 144 -21.67 4.09 15.28
CA SER A 144 -21.04 5.27 14.72
C SER A 144 -21.33 5.28 13.22
N SER A 145 -22.07 6.30 12.76
CA SER A 145 -22.26 6.56 11.34
C SER A 145 -20.89 6.87 10.75
N VAL A 146 -20.24 5.87 10.15
CA VAL A 146 -19.02 6.11 9.35
C VAL A 146 -19.39 7.14 8.28
N PRO A 147 -18.69 8.27 8.18
CA PRO A 147 -19.08 9.35 7.28
C PRO A 147 -18.65 9.00 5.84
N PHE A 148 -19.30 8.00 5.25
CA PHE A 148 -18.96 7.47 3.92
C PHE A 148 -18.94 8.57 2.85
N SER A 149 -19.87 9.53 2.92
CA SER A 149 -19.94 10.65 1.98
C SER A 149 -18.69 11.54 2.05
N SER A 150 -18.18 11.87 3.24
CA SER A 150 -16.98 12.71 3.37
C SER A 150 -15.72 11.95 2.94
N ILE A 151 -15.60 10.67 3.33
CA ILE A 151 -14.50 9.80 2.91
C ILE A 151 -14.48 9.68 1.38
N PHE A 152 -15.63 9.39 0.78
CA PHE A 152 -15.74 9.26 -0.68
C PHE A 152 -15.40 10.56 -1.40
N SER A 153 -15.98 11.69 -0.98
CA SER A 153 -15.72 12.99 -1.58
C SER A 153 -14.24 13.38 -1.48
N GLN A 154 -13.63 13.18 -0.31
CA GLN A 154 -12.22 13.49 -0.10
C GLN A 154 -11.29 12.59 -0.92
N LEU A 155 -11.54 11.28 -0.95
CA LEU A 155 -10.78 10.36 -1.78
C LEU A 155 -10.97 10.68 -3.27
N PHE A 156 -12.18 11.03 -3.69
CA PHE A 156 -12.43 11.41 -5.08
C PHE A 156 -11.61 12.65 -5.47
N MET A 157 -11.65 13.70 -4.64
CA MET A 157 -10.94 14.95 -4.90
C MET A 157 -9.41 14.83 -4.78
N THR A 158 -8.90 13.99 -3.88
CA THR A 158 -7.45 13.88 -3.63
C THR A 158 -6.77 12.79 -4.44
N VAL A 159 -7.53 11.81 -4.95
CA VAL A 159 -7.02 10.63 -5.65
C VAL A 159 -7.48 10.56 -7.09
N VAL A 160 -8.80 10.53 -7.31
CA VAL A 160 -9.37 10.26 -8.63
C VAL A 160 -9.19 11.46 -9.55
N VAL A 161 -9.53 12.66 -9.07
CA VAL A 161 -9.40 13.90 -9.86
C VAL A 161 -7.94 14.14 -10.29
N PRO A 162 -6.94 14.14 -9.39
CA PRO A 162 -5.55 14.40 -9.79
C PRO A 162 -5.01 13.32 -10.73
N LEU A 163 -5.40 12.06 -10.55
CA LEU A 163 -5.01 10.97 -11.45
C LEU A 163 -5.58 11.16 -12.85
N ILE A 164 -6.87 11.50 -12.98
CA ILE A 164 -7.51 11.78 -14.28
C ILE A 164 -6.84 12.99 -14.93
N VAL A 165 -6.64 14.08 -14.18
CA VAL A 165 -5.95 15.27 -14.69
C VAL A 165 -4.54 14.91 -15.17
N GLY A 166 -3.80 14.09 -14.41
CA GLY A 166 -2.49 13.58 -14.82
C GLY A 166 -2.53 12.78 -16.12
N GLN A 167 -3.51 11.89 -16.29
CA GLN A 167 -3.70 11.12 -17.54
C GLN A 167 -4.07 12.02 -18.73
N VAL A 168 -4.94 13.01 -18.51
CA VAL A 168 -5.31 13.98 -19.54
C VAL A 168 -4.09 14.81 -19.94
N CYS A 169 -3.34 15.35 -18.97
CA CYS A 169 -2.09 16.07 -19.22
C CYS A 169 -1.07 15.20 -19.96
N ARG A 170 -0.95 13.91 -19.60
CA ARG A 170 -0.05 12.96 -20.27
C ARG A 170 -0.33 12.89 -21.77
N ARG A 171 -1.60 12.90 -22.19
CA ARG A 171 -1.97 12.87 -23.62
C ARG A 171 -1.36 14.03 -24.40
N PHE A 172 -1.28 15.21 -23.78
CA PHE A 172 -0.70 16.41 -24.40
C PHE A 172 0.82 16.50 -24.25
N LEU A 173 1.39 15.97 -23.16
CA LEU A 173 2.82 16.03 -22.87
C LEU A 173 3.60 14.76 -23.28
N ARG A 174 2.98 13.82 -24.00
CA ARG A 174 3.54 12.49 -24.31
C ARG A 174 4.96 12.56 -24.88
N ASP A 175 5.16 13.34 -25.93
CA ASP A 175 6.47 13.45 -26.60
C ASP A 175 7.54 14.07 -25.70
N TRP A 176 7.16 15.06 -24.89
CA TRP A 176 8.07 15.69 -23.94
C TRP A 176 8.46 14.72 -22.81
N LEU A 177 7.49 13.97 -22.28
CA LEU A 177 7.69 12.97 -21.24
C LEU A 177 8.61 11.83 -21.69
N GLU A 178 8.40 11.32 -22.91
CA GLU A 178 9.22 10.25 -23.47
C GLU A 178 10.66 10.70 -23.75
N ARG A 179 10.86 11.97 -24.13
CA ARG A 179 12.19 12.56 -24.35
C ARG A 179 12.94 12.87 -23.06
N ARG A 180 12.28 13.53 -22.09
CA ARG A 180 12.93 14.02 -20.86
C ARG A 180 12.98 13.00 -19.73
N LYS A 181 12.10 11.98 -19.75
CA LYS A 181 12.00 10.92 -18.74
C LYS A 181 12.10 11.49 -17.31
N PRO A 182 11.17 12.39 -16.91
CA PRO A 182 11.20 13.01 -15.60
C PRO A 182 11.22 11.94 -14.49
N PRO A 183 11.89 12.21 -13.36
CA PRO A 183 12.10 11.22 -12.30
C PRO A 183 10.86 11.08 -11.41
N PHE A 184 9.72 10.69 -12.00
CA PHE A 184 8.43 10.57 -11.31
C PHE A 184 8.53 9.74 -10.03
N GLY A 185 9.24 8.61 -10.04
CA GLY A 185 9.45 7.80 -8.85
C GLY A 185 10.13 8.55 -7.70
N ALA A 186 11.16 9.36 -8.00
CA ALA A 186 11.86 10.13 -6.97
C ALA A 186 10.99 11.25 -6.38
N ILE A 187 10.17 11.91 -7.22
CA ILE A 187 9.22 12.93 -6.77
C ILE A 187 8.19 12.30 -5.81
N SER A 188 7.55 11.20 -6.20
CA SER A 188 6.61 10.49 -5.33
C SER A 188 7.26 10.03 -4.02
N SER A 189 8.50 9.52 -4.08
CA SER A 189 9.24 9.12 -2.90
C SER A 189 9.56 10.29 -1.97
N LEU A 190 9.94 11.46 -2.48
CA LEU A 190 10.18 12.66 -1.66
C LEU A 190 8.90 13.15 -0.97
N VAL A 191 7.80 13.20 -1.72
CA VAL A 191 6.50 13.58 -1.16
C VAL A 191 6.05 12.58 -0.09
N LEU A 192 6.27 11.28 -0.30
CA LEU A 192 6.00 10.25 0.68
C LEU A 192 6.87 10.37 1.94
N LEU A 193 8.15 10.72 1.81
CA LEU A 193 9.02 11.02 2.96
C LEU A 193 8.49 12.22 3.77
N MET A 194 7.93 13.23 3.10
CA MET A 194 7.27 14.36 3.77
C MET A 194 6.03 13.92 4.55
N ILE A 195 5.19 13.03 3.99
CA ILE A 195 4.03 12.46 4.70
C ILE A 195 4.48 11.69 5.94
N ILE A 196 5.51 10.85 5.80
CA ILE A 196 6.07 10.08 6.92
C ILE A 196 6.60 11.04 7.99
N TYR A 197 7.38 12.06 7.61
CA TYR A 197 7.91 13.08 8.51
C TYR A 197 6.81 13.75 9.34
N THR A 198 5.82 14.37 8.70
CA THR A 198 4.76 15.11 9.40
C THR A 198 3.92 14.19 10.29
N THR A 199 3.68 12.95 9.85
CA THR A 199 2.89 12.01 10.67
C THR A 199 3.68 11.58 11.91
N PHE A 200 4.99 11.34 11.80
CA PHE A 200 5.83 11.07 12.97
C PHE A 200 6.00 12.29 13.87
N CYS A 201 6.02 13.51 13.33
CA CYS A 201 5.99 14.74 14.13
C CYS A 201 4.72 14.80 14.99
N ASP A 202 3.55 14.57 14.40
CA ASP A 202 2.29 14.45 15.14
C ASP A 202 2.37 13.37 16.21
N THR A 203 2.91 12.19 15.89
CA THR A 203 3.08 11.11 16.88
C THR A 203 4.03 11.48 18.01
N PHE A 204 5.20 12.08 17.75
CA PHE A 204 6.16 12.38 18.80
C PHE A 204 5.81 13.61 19.65
N SER A 205 4.94 14.50 19.18
CA SER A 205 4.52 15.70 19.92
C SER A 205 3.35 15.51 20.86
N ASN A 206 2.68 14.35 20.85
CA ASN A 206 1.57 14.10 21.77
C ASN A 206 2.13 13.57 23.11
N PRO A 207 2.03 14.35 24.22
CA PRO A 207 2.64 14.01 25.51
C PRO A 207 1.93 12.84 26.22
N ASP A 208 0.67 12.56 25.87
CA ASP A 208 -0.14 11.47 26.46
C ASP A 208 0.21 10.08 25.92
N ILE A 209 1.24 10.00 25.09
CA ILE A 209 1.73 8.78 24.47
C ILE A 209 2.74 8.13 25.43
N GLU A 210 2.22 7.48 26.48
CA GLU A 210 2.98 6.44 27.19
C GLU A 210 3.04 5.19 26.30
N LEU A 211 3.87 5.26 25.25
CA LEU A 211 4.20 4.09 24.46
C LEU A 211 5.16 3.23 25.27
N ASP A 212 4.60 2.22 25.93
CA ASP A 212 5.38 1.12 26.45
C ASP A 212 6.29 0.56 25.34
N HIS A 213 7.60 0.63 25.56
CA HIS A 213 8.61 0.23 24.59
C HIS A 213 8.46 -1.24 24.21
N LEU A 214 7.98 -2.09 25.11
CA LEU A 214 7.73 -3.51 24.85
C LEU A 214 6.56 -3.68 23.88
N SER A 215 5.44 -2.99 24.12
CA SER A 215 4.28 -2.96 23.21
C SER A 215 4.67 -2.48 21.80
N LEU A 216 5.53 -1.46 21.70
CA LEU A 216 6.03 -0.96 20.42
C LEU A 216 6.97 -1.97 19.73
N LEU A 217 7.92 -2.55 20.47
CA LEU A 217 8.80 -3.57 19.90
C LEU A 217 8.00 -4.77 19.37
N LEU A 218 6.98 -5.18 20.12
CA LEU A 218 6.13 -6.31 19.77
C LEU A 218 5.24 -5.99 18.58
N ILE A 219 4.68 -4.77 18.44
CA ILE A 219 3.91 -4.40 17.24
C ILE A 219 4.80 -4.37 16.00
N VAL A 220 6.05 -3.91 16.11
CA VAL A 220 7.03 -3.96 15.01
C VAL A 220 7.27 -5.41 14.60
N PHE A 221 7.56 -6.30 15.54
CA PHE A 221 7.80 -7.71 15.26
C PHE A 221 6.59 -8.38 14.58
N ILE A 222 5.38 -8.08 15.06
CA ILE A 222 4.12 -8.59 14.50
C ILE A 222 3.92 -8.10 13.07
N ILE A 223 4.14 -6.82 12.81
CA ILE A 223 4.01 -6.24 11.46
C ILE A 223 4.99 -6.89 10.48
N PHE A 224 6.26 -7.05 10.87
CA PHE A 224 7.25 -7.77 10.05
C PHE A 224 6.82 -9.22 9.78
N SER A 225 6.33 -9.90 10.82
CA SER A 225 5.88 -11.29 10.74
C SER A 225 4.67 -11.44 9.80
N ILE A 226 3.68 -10.54 9.90
CA ILE A 226 2.51 -10.49 9.01
C ILE A 226 2.97 -10.26 7.57
N GLN A 227 3.81 -9.24 7.33
CA GLN A 227 4.25 -8.88 5.99
C GLN A 227 5.00 -10.04 5.32
N ILE A 228 5.94 -10.67 6.01
CA ILE A 228 6.69 -11.82 5.50
C ILE A 228 5.74 -12.99 5.22
N THR A 229 4.85 -13.31 6.17
CA THR A 229 3.92 -14.43 6.05
C THR A 229 2.98 -14.25 4.86
N PHE A 230 2.43 -13.05 4.67
CA PHE A 230 1.51 -12.78 3.56
C PHE A 230 2.24 -12.73 2.22
N MET A 231 3.45 -12.20 2.14
CA MET A 231 4.26 -12.25 0.92
C MET A 231 4.61 -13.69 0.53
N LEU A 232 4.95 -14.53 1.51
CA LEU A 232 5.19 -15.95 1.27
C LEU A 232 3.90 -16.68 0.86
N LEU A 233 2.80 -16.46 1.58
CA LEU A 233 1.52 -17.10 1.29
C LEU A 233 1.03 -16.76 -0.12
N THR A 234 1.06 -15.49 -0.49
CA THR A 234 0.66 -15.03 -1.83
C THR A 234 1.57 -15.61 -2.92
N PHE A 235 2.88 -15.72 -2.69
CA PHE A 235 3.80 -16.41 -3.58
C PHE A 235 3.50 -17.90 -3.74
N LEU A 236 3.21 -18.62 -2.65
CA LEU A 236 2.88 -20.05 -2.70
C LEU A 236 1.55 -20.29 -3.41
N LEU A 237 0.55 -19.44 -3.16
CA LEU A 237 -0.76 -19.52 -3.82
C LEU A 237 -0.66 -19.18 -5.31
N SER A 238 0.17 -18.21 -5.68
CA SER A 238 0.31 -17.79 -7.08
C SER A 238 1.15 -18.76 -7.90
N THR A 239 2.18 -19.39 -7.32
CA THR A 239 3.07 -20.33 -8.02
C THR A 239 2.56 -21.77 -8.05
N ARG A 240 1.45 -22.05 -7.36
CA ARG A 240 0.80 -23.37 -7.40
C ARG A 240 0.35 -23.71 -8.84
N ALA A 241 0.58 -24.95 -9.27
CA ALA A 241 0.27 -25.42 -10.63
C ALA A 241 -1.21 -25.22 -11.05
N SER A 242 -2.14 -25.17 -10.10
CA SER A 242 -3.57 -24.98 -10.34
C SER A 242 -4.02 -23.51 -10.42
N SER A 243 -3.13 -22.54 -10.17
CA SER A 243 -3.50 -21.12 -10.04
C SER A 243 -3.78 -20.46 -11.39
N GLY A 244 -3.18 -20.96 -12.47
CA GLY A 244 -3.30 -20.39 -13.82
C GLY A 244 -2.66 -19.00 -13.96
N PHE A 245 -1.83 -18.56 -13.01
CA PHE A 245 -1.13 -17.28 -13.05
C PHE A 245 0.23 -17.40 -13.75
N SER A 246 0.59 -16.39 -14.54
CA SER A 246 1.95 -16.30 -15.09
C SER A 246 2.97 -15.94 -14.00
N ALA A 247 4.26 -16.07 -14.30
CA ALA A 247 5.32 -15.61 -13.41
C ALA A 247 5.22 -14.09 -13.14
N ALA A 248 4.83 -13.29 -14.14
CA ALA A 248 4.62 -11.85 -13.99
C ALA A 248 3.40 -11.54 -13.09
N ASP A 249 2.31 -12.29 -13.25
CA ASP A 249 1.13 -12.17 -12.39
C ASP A 249 1.48 -12.52 -10.93
N SER A 250 2.31 -13.54 -10.71
CA SER A 250 2.78 -13.91 -9.37
C SER A 250 3.55 -12.76 -8.70
N VAL A 251 4.44 -12.09 -9.45
CA VAL A 251 5.14 -10.89 -8.93
C VAL A 251 4.13 -9.79 -8.57
N ALA A 252 3.16 -9.53 -9.44
CA ALA A 252 2.11 -8.55 -9.17
C ALA A 252 1.28 -8.93 -7.93
N ILE A 253 0.92 -10.20 -7.74
CA ILE A 253 0.16 -10.69 -6.59
C ILE A 253 0.93 -10.45 -5.29
N ILE A 254 2.20 -10.82 -5.21
CA ILE A 254 3.02 -10.66 -4.00
C ILE A 254 3.02 -9.21 -3.52
N PHE A 255 3.22 -8.25 -4.43
CA PHE A 255 3.32 -6.84 -4.07
C PHE A 255 1.95 -6.17 -3.92
N CYS A 256 1.04 -6.37 -4.88
CA CYS A 256 -0.25 -5.68 -4.88
C CYS A 256 -1.21 -6.20 -3.80
N ALA A 257 -1.15 -7.48 -3.43
CA ALA A 257 -2.06 -8.04 -2.43
C ALA A 257 -1.63 -7.74 -0.99
N THR A 258 -0.31 -7.63 -0.75
CA THR A 258 0.25 -7.49 0.60
C THR A 258 0.59 -6.04 0.96
N HIS A 259 0.85 -5.16 -0.01
CA HIS A 259 1.19 -3.78 0.27
C HIS A 259 -0.07 -2.94 0.57
N LYS A 260 0.04 -2.09 1.58
CA LYS A 260 -0.99 -1.15 2.04
C LYS A 260 -0.61 0.29 1.72
N SER A 261 -1.61 1.11 1.39
CA SER A 261 -1.38 2.50 1.01
C SER A 261 -1.36 3.43 2.22
N LEU A 262 -0.19 3.97 2.57
CA LEU A 262 -0.08 5.03 3.59
C LEU A 262 -0.63 6.37 3.09
N THR A 263 -0.46 6.65 1.80
CA THR A 263 -0.94 7.90 1.17
C THR A 263 -2.46 8.03 1.22
N LEU A 264 -3.18 6.91 1.13
CA LEU A 264 -4.63 6.86 1.36
C LEU A 264 -4.97 6.66 2.84
N GLY A 265 -4.17 5.88 3.57
CA GLY A 265 -4.48 5.48 4.92
C GLY A 265 -4.48 6.64 5.93
N ILE A 266 -3.57 7.61 5.81
CA ILE A 266 -3.53 8.77 6.71
C ILE A 266 -4.78 9.67 6.55
N PRO A 267 -5.18 10.09 5.33
CA PRO A 267 -6.45 10.78 5.14
C PRO A 267 -7.65 9.99 5.69
N MET A 268 -7.74 8.68 5.42
CA MET A 268 -8.84 7.87 5.93
C MET A 268 -8.86 7.80 7.47
N LEU A 269 -7.71 7.61 8.10
CA LEU A 269 -7.58 7.64 9.55
C LEU A 269 -8.06 8.96 10.15
N LYS A 270 -7.66 10.10 9.56
CA LYS A 270 -8.05 11.43 10.02
C LYS A 270 -9.56 11.68 9.94
N ILE A 271 -10.25 11.11 8.95
CA ILE A 271 -11.71 11.24 8.80
C ILE A 271 -12.46 10.27 9.73
N VAL A 272 -12.02 9.01 9.79
CA VAL A 272 -12.70 7.96 10.59
C VAL A 272 -12.56 8.23 12.09
N PHE A 273 -11.38 8.70 12.51
CA PHE A 273 -11.07 9.00 13.90
C PHE A 273 -10.95 10.51 14.13
N GLU A 274 -11.71 11.31 13.38
CA GLU A 274 -11.75 12.76 13.56
C GLU A 274 -12.20 13.09 15.00
N GLY A 275 -11.44 13.94 15.70
CA GLY A 275 -11.73 14.32 17.09
C GLY A 275 -11.40 13.28 18.15
N TYR A 276 -10.86 12.11 17.80
CA TYR A 276 -10.36 11.14 18.78
C TYR A 276 -8.97 11.54 19.29
N GLU A 277 -8.82 11.65 20.61
CA GLU A 277 -7.55 12.00 21.29
C GLU A 277 -6.41 11.03 20.93
N HIS A 278 -6.71 9.77 20.64
CA HIS A 278 -5.71 8.73 20.35
C HIS A 278 -5.45 8.47 18.85
N LEU A 279 -5.87 9.36 17.95
CA LEU A 279 -5.64 9.23 16.49
C LEU A 279 -4.16 8.97 16.17
N SER A 280 -3.25 9.64 16.89
CA SER A 280 -1.80 9.48 16.72
C SER A 280 -1.32 8.07 17.01
N LEU A 281 -1.86 7.41 18.06
CA LEU A 281 -1.55 6.02 18.42
C LEU A 281 -2.10 5.02 17.40
N ILE A 282 -3.33 5.24 16.92
CA ILE A 282 -3.96 4.39 15.89
C ILE A 282 -3.18 4.45 14.57
N SER A 283 -2.51 5.57 14.31
CA SER A 283 -1.68 5.77 13.11
C SER A 283 -0.32 5.04 13.17
N VAL A 284 0.18 4.69 14.36
CA VAL A 284 1.52 4.09 14.56
C VAL A 284 1.70 2.78 13.78
N PRO A 285 0.79 1.79 13.85
CA PRO A 285 0.94 0.55 13.08
C PRO A 285 1.02 0.80 11.57
N LEU A 286 0.29 1.77 11.03
CA LEU A 286 0.36 2.13 9.61
C LEU A 286 1.73 2.73 9.26
N LEU A 287 2.25 3.60 10.14
CA LEU A 287 3.57 4.21 10.00
C LEU A 287 4.72 3.21 10.09
N ILE A 288 4.55 2.11 10.81
CA ILE A 288 5.53 1.02 10.90
C ILE A 288 5.39 0.07 9.70
N TYR A 289 4.16 -0.25 9.31
CA TYR A 289 3.87 -1.17 8.20
C TYR A 289 4.46 -0.67 6.89
N HIS A 290 4.37 0.64 6.62
CA HIS A 290 4.81 1.18 5.33
C HIS A 290 6.34 1.08 5.11
N PRO A 291 7.23 1.51 6.01
CA PRO A 291 8.66 1.24 5.90
C PRO A 291 8.98 -0.26 5.84
N ALA A 292 8.29 -1.09 6.64
CA ALA A 292 8.51 -2.53 6.66
C ALA A 292 8.22 -3.20 5.30
N GLN A 293 7.07 -2.89 4.67
CA GLN A 293 6.73 -3.44 3.34
C GLN A 293 7.72 -2.99 2.26
N ILE A 294 8.22 -1.74 2.31
CA ILE A 294 9.18 -1.26 1.31
C ILE A 294 10.55 -1.90 1.52
N LEU A 295 11.01 -2.02 2.77
CA LEU A 295 12.26 -2.68 3.12
C LEU A 295 12.25 -4.16 2.71
N LEU A 296 11.20 -4.90 3.10
CA LEU A 296 11.07 -6.31 2.74
C LEU A 296 10.89 -6.48 1.23
N GLY A 297 10.11 -5.61 0.60
CA GLY A 297 9.93 -5.61 -0.84
C GLY A 297 11.24 -5.35 -1.60
N SER A 298 12.04 -4.35 -1.20
CA SER A 298 13.30 -4.04 -1.87
C SER A 298 14.32 -5.17 -1.75
N ILE A 299 14.38 -5.83 -0.59
CA ILE A 299 15.22 -7.02 -0.35
C ILE A 299 14.76 -8.18 -1.24
N LEU A 300 13.45 -8.35 -1.41
CA LEU A 300 12.89 -9.48 -2.16
C LEU A 300 12.99 -9.32 -3.69
N VAL A 301 12.97 -8.08 -4.21
CA VAL A 301 12.95 -7.78 -5.65
C VAL A 301 14.05 -8.50 -6.46
N PRO A 302 15.34 -8.50 -6.08
CA PRO A 302 16.38 -9.20 -6.85
C PRO A 302 16.15 -10.71 -6.95
N THR A 303 15.71 -11.33 -5.86
CA THR A 303 15.44 -12.77 -5.79
C THR A 303 14.25 -13.14 -6.67
N ILE A 304 13.13 -12.42 -6.53
CA ILE A 304 11.92 -12.66 -7.33
C ILE A 304 12.15 -12.36 -8.81
N LYS A 305 12.94 -11.33 -9.14
CA LYS A 305 13.32 -11.04 -10.53
C LYS A 305 14.12 -12.19 -11.16
N THR A 306 15.05 -12.77 -10.40
CA THR A 306 15.85 -13.91 -10.86
C THR A 306 14.96 -15.13 -11.08
N TRP A 307 14.08 -15.43 -10.12
CA TRP A 307 13.08 -16.49 -10.25
C TRP A 307 12.16 -16.30 -11.47
N MET A 308 11.61 -15.11 -11.66
CA MET A 308 10.70 -14.79 -12.77
C MET A 308 11.39 -15.01 -14.12
N ASN A 309 12.63 -14.54 -14.28
CA ASN A 309 13.41 -14.73 -15.51
C ASN A 309 13.67 -16.21 -15.81
N THR A 310 13.88 -17.04 -14.78
CA THR A 310 14.05 -18.49 -14.94
C THR A 310 12.72 -19.15 -15.31
N ALA A 311 11.62 -18.79 -14.65
CA ALA A 311 10.29 -19.33 -14.91
C ALA A 311 9.78 -18.99 -16.32
N GLN A 312 10.10 -17.79 -16.84
CA GLN A 312 9.74 -17.39 -18.20
C GLN A 312 10.56 -18.08 -19.29
N LYS A 313 11.75 -18.62 -18.96
CA LYS A 313 12.62 -19.31 -19.92
C LYS A 313 12.24 -20.77 -20.16
N VAL A 314 11.38 -21.37 -19.34
CA VAL A 314 10.91 -22.75 -19.53
C VAL A 314 9.87 -22.76 -20.66
N PRO A 315 10.17 -23.28 -21.86
CA PRO A 315 9.19 -23.39 -22.93
C PRO A 315 8.17 -24.46 -22.54
N ASN A 316 6.91 -24.23 -22.89
CA ASN A 316 5.82 -25.19 -22.76
C ASN A 316 6.19 -26.47 -23.52
N ILE A 317 6.73 -27.49 -22.84
CA ILE A 317 6.87 -28.83 -23.41
C ILE A 317 5.46 -29.43 -23.42
N GLN A 318 4.71 -29.20 -24.49
CA GLN A 318 3.53 -30.00 -24.76
C GLN A 318 3.99 -31.46 -24.90
N PRO A 319 3.34 -32.43 -24.23
CA PRO A 319 3.61 -33.83 -24.49
C PRO A 319 3.16 -34.13 -25.94
N ASN A 320 4.14 -34.34 -26.81
CA ASN A 320 3.96 -34.75 -28.18
C ASN A 320 3.12 -36.05 -28.18
N THR A 321 1.88 -35.97 -28.64
CA THR A 321 0.99 -37.12 -28.82
C THR A 321 1.70 -38.12 -29.70
N ARG A 322 2.04 -39.30 -29.16
CA ARG A 322 2.70 -40.37 -29.91
C ARG A 322 1.88 -40.69 -31.16
N GLN A 323 2.53 -40.57 -32.31
CA GLN A 323 2.22 -41.34 -33.50
C GLN A 323 2.23 -42.83 -33.11
N HIS A 324 1.07 -43.47 -33.12
CA HIS A 324 0.98 -44.87 -33.50
C HIS A 324 0.22 -44.94 -34.82
N ALA A 325 1.01 -45.10 -35.87
CA ALA A 325 0.54 -45.61 -37.15
C ALA A 325 -0.16 -46.96 -36.90
N ILE A 326 -1.44 -47.02 -37.23
CA ILE A 326 -2.13 -48.28 -37.53
C ILE A 326 -2.18 -48.33 -39.06
N SER A 327 -1.31 -49.13 -39.63
CA SER A 327 -1.37 -49.59 -41.02
C SER A 327 -1.04 -51.08 -40.99
N THR A 328 -2.07 -51.90 -40.87
CA THR A 328 -2.02 -53.29 -41.29
C THR A 328 -3.43 -53.74 -41.67
N TYR A 329 -3.54 -54.11 -42.95
CA TYR A 329 -4.67 -54.68 -43.71
C TYR A 329 -5.74 -53.70 -44.20
#